data_AF-A0AAW0N2T4-F1
#
_entry.id   AF-A0AAW0N2T4-F1
#
_cell.length_a   1.000
_cell.length_b   1.000
_cell.length_c   1.000
_cell.angle_alpha   90.00
_cell.angle_beta   90.00
_cell.angle_gamma   90.00
#
_symmetry.space_group_name_H-M   'P 1'
#
loop_
_entity.id
_entity.type
_entity.pdbx_description
1 polymer ?
#
loop_
_entity_poly.entity_id
_entity_poly.type
_entity_poly.pdbx_seq_one_letter_code
_entity_poly.pdbx_strand_id
1 'polypeptide(L)'
;MNLASLVQSLRTSLLHVENRLLQAAGLERQLVPSLSVNGSSVLPQLSNEQEFEVHPESSDQTPGFLDGILWMAAPKKRRTIEVNRTRRRSDSKLLNLKTNIEPCLECGHLKQKHILCGFCYAKVSKETANIRKQIKEMESRPFGAPAVETIVLYDGETPNVQDKDKRIIEMPRKRPAWFSV
;
A
#
# COMPACT_ATOMS: atom_id res chain seq x y z
N MET A 1 -4.42 -49.73 21.52
CA MET A 1 -4.44 -48.36 20.98
C MET A 1 -5.26 -47.49 21.90
N ASN A 2 -4.72 -46.37 22.37
CA ASN A 2 -5.36 -45.57 23.42
C ASN A 2 -6.55 -44.79 22.83
N LEU A 3 -7.77 -45.16 23.22
CA LEU A 3 -9.01 -44.51 22.76
C LEU A 3 -8.97 -42.99 23.00
N ALA A 4 -8.32 -42.56 24.08
CA ALA A 4 -8.10 -41.14 24.39
C ALA A 4 -7.28 -40.41 23.30
N SER A 5 -6.23 -41.04 22.75
CA SER A 5 -5.43 -40.40 21.69
C SER A 5 -6.19 -40.32 20.36
N LEU A 6 -7.08 -41.29 20.11
CA LEU A 6 -7.95 -41.30 18.94
C LEU A 6 -9.07 -40.25 19.02
N VAL A 7 -9.66 -40.07 20.20
CA VAL A 7 -10.63 -38.99 20.45
C VAL A 7 -9.96 -37.63 20.37
N GLN A 8 -8.74 -37.50 20.87
CA GLN A 8 -7.95 -36.27 20.78
C GLN A 8 -7.62 -35.93 19.31
N SER A 9 -7.22 -36.92 18.51
CA SER A 9 -6.90 -36.71 17.08
C SER A 9 -8.13 -36.41 16.23
N LEU A 10 -9.28 -37.02 16.54
CA LEU A 10 -10.55 -36.69 15.89
C LEU A 10 -11.02 -35.28 16.26
N ARG A 11 -10.82 -34.86 17.51
CA ARG A 11 -11.15 -33.50 17.95
C ARG A 11 -10.29 -32.46 17.24
N THR A 12 -8.98 -32.69 17.11
CA THR A 12 -8.08 -31.76 16.43
C THR A 12 -8.33 -31.69 14.93
N SER A 13 -8.68 -32.82 14.29
CA SER A 13 -9.02 -32.85 12.87
C SER A 13 -10.34 -32.13 12.57
N LEU A 14 -11.37 -32.32 13.41
CA LEU A 14 -12.65 -31.61 13.28
C LEU A 14 -12.51 -30.10 13.46
N LEU A 15 -11.71 -29.65 14.43
CA LEU A 15 -11.41 -28.23 14.62
C LEU A 15 -10.64 -27.63 13.41
N HIS A 16 -9.78 -28.44 12.77
CA HIS A 16 -9.06 -28.01 11.58
C HIS A 16 -10.00 -27.86 10.37
N VAL A 17 -10.93 -28.80 10.19
CA VAL A 17 -11.94 -28.76 9.13
C VAL A 17 -12.89 -27.58 9.32
N GLU A 18 -13.34 -27.32 10.55
CA GLU A 18 -14.18 -26.16 10.86
C GLU A 18 -13.48 -24.85 10.52
N ASN A 19 -12.20 -24.69 10.89
CA ASN A 19 -11.42 -23.50 10.55
C ASN A 19 -11.22 -23.32 9.04
N ARG A 20 -11.01 -24.41 8.29
CA ARG A 20 -10.87 -24.37 6.82
C ARG A 20 -12.19 -23.98 6.14
N LEU A 21 -13.32 -24.49 6.63
CA LEU A 21 -14.65 -24.15 6.12
C LEU A 21 -15.00 -22.69 6.40
N LEU A 22 -14.65 -22.18 7.59
CA LEU A 22 -14.86 -20.78 7.95
C LEU A 22 -14.00 -19.82 7.11
N GLN A 23 -12.74 -20.19 6.84
CA GLN A 23 -11.86 -19.45 5.93
C GLN A 23 -12.38 -19.43 4.49
N ALA A 24 -12.89 -20.57 4.00
CA ALA A 24 -13.45 -20.68 2.64
C ALA A 24 -14.77 -19.92 2.49
N ALA A 25 -15.58 -19.84 3.54
CA ALA A 25 -16.82 -19.07 3.57
C ALA A 25 -16.61 -17.55 3.67
N GLY A 26 -15.36 -17.06 3.77
CA GLY A 26 -15.04 -15.64 3.94
C GLY A 26 -15.52 -15.05 5.27
N LEU A 27 -16.04 -15.90 6.17
CA LEU A 27 -16.43 -15.57 7.53
C LEU A 27 -15.19 -15.71 8.41
N GLU A 28 -14.20 -14.86 8.20
CA GLU A 28 -13.12 -14.70 9.17
C GLU A 28 -13.77 -14.27 10.49
N ARG A 29 -13.92 -15.21 11.44
CA ARG A 29 -14.37 -14.91 12.80
C ARG A 29 -13.28 -14.11 13.51
N GLN A 30 -13.14 -12.84 13.15
CA GLN A 30 -12.74 -11.80 14.10
C GLN A 30 -13.91 -11.60 15.09
N LEU A 31 -14.25 -12.64 15.86
CA LEU A 31 -14.97 -12.48 17.12
C LEU A 31 -13.94 -12.06 18.18
N VAL A 32 -13.27 -10.96 17.88
CA VAL A 32 -12.45 -10.23 18.84
C VAL A 32 -13.28 -9.00 19.20
N PRO A 33 -13.35 -8.59 20.48
CA PRO A 33 -13.92 -7.29 20.81
C PRO A 33 -13.25 -6.26 19.91
N SER A 34 -14.04 -5.38 19.29
CA SER A 34 -13.75 -4.54 18.12
C SER A 34 -12.61 -3.50 18.26
N LEU A 35 -11.59 -3.74 19.09
CA LEU A 35 -10.53 -2.80 19.45
C LEU A 35 -9.10 -3.36 19.41
N SER A 36 -8.82 -4.54 18.84
CA SER A 36 -7.44 -4.93 18.54
C SER A 36 -7.11 -4.65 17.07
N VAL A 37 -6.26 -3.65 16.85
CA VAL A 37 -5.68 -3.30 15.56
C VAL A 37 -4.84 -4.48 15.04
N ASN A 38 -5.10 -4.89 13.80
CA ASN A 38 -4.39 -5.94 13.08
C ASN A 38 -2.85 -5.75 13.10
N GLY A 39 -2.12 -6.78 13.53
CA GLY A 39 -0.70 -6.96 13.20
C GLY A 39 -0.59 -8.15 12.24
N SER A 40 0.06 -7.95 11.09
CA SER A 40 0.26 -9.02 10.10
C SER A 40 1.19 -10.11 10.65
N SER A 41 0.66 -11.33 10.81
CA SER A 41 1.43 -12.52 11.20
C SER A 41 2.04 -13.18 9.95
N VAL A 42 3.14 -12.64 9.43
CA VAL A 42 4.02 -13.40 8.54
C VAL A 42 5.47 -13.10 8.91
N LEU A 43 6.08 -13.98 9.69
CA LEU A 43 7.53 -14.11 9.78
C LEU A 43 7.90 -15.50 9.23
N PRO A 44 8.88 -15.62 8.31
CA PRO A 44 9.29 -16.91 7.76
C PRO A 44 10.16 -17.67 8.78
N GLN A 45 9.97 -19.00 8.84
CA GLN A 45 10.89 -19.91 9.52
C GLN A 45 12.27 -19.84 8.84
N LEU A 46 13.28 -19.41 9.58
CA LEU A 46 14.68 -19.59 9.21
C LEU A 46 15.16 -20.93 9.78
N SER A 47 15.21 -21.93 8.91
CA SER A 47 16.02 -23.13 9.07
C SER A 47 17.48 -22.80 8.75
N ASN A 48 18.37 -22.92 9.73
CA ASN A 48 19.70 -23.47 9.50
C ASN A 48 20.38 -23.81 10.83
N GLU A 49 20.74 -25.07 10.93
CA GLU A 49 21.61 -25.66 11.94
C GLU A 49 23.02 -25.08 11.77
N GLN A 50 23.58 -24.54 12.84
CA GLN A 50 25.03 -24.52 13.05
C GLN A 50 25.29 -24.46 14.56
N GLU A 51 25.87 -25.55 15.03
CA GLU A 51 26.22 -25.87 16.40
C GLU A 51 27.16 -24.80 17.00
N PHE A 52 26.79 -24.27 18.16
CA PHE A 52 27.76 -23.78 19.14
C PHE A 52 27.49 -24.51 20.45
N GLU A 53 28.43 -25.39 20.77
CA GLU A 53 28.42 -26.29 21.92
C GLU A 53 28.30 -25.51 23.24
N VAL A 54 27.31 -25.87 24.05
CA VAL A 54 27.38 -25.71 25.51
C VAL A 54 26.95 -27.02 26.13
N HIS A 55 27.92 -27.65 26.80
CA HIS A 55 27.78 -28.91 27.53
C HIS A 55 26.67 -28.83 28.62
N PRO A 56 25.97 -29.94 28.91
CA PRO A 56 24.77 -29.95 29.74
C PRO A 56 25.13 -30.18 31.21
N GLU A 57 24.97 -29.15 32.04
CA GLU A 57 25.09 -29.27 33.50
C GLU A 57 23.77 -28.80 34.12
N SER A 58 22.88 -29.77 34.35
CA SER A 58 21.93 -29.86 35.46
C SER A 58 20.92 -28.74 35.77
N SER A 59 19.70 -29.21 36.03
CA SER A 59 18.56 -28.57 36.69
C SER A 59 17.66 -27.66 35.86
N ASP A 60 16.45 -28.19 35.62
CA ASP A 60 15.17 -27.50 35.50
C ASP A 60 15.22 -25.97 35.69
N GLN A 61 15.54 -25.25 34.62
CA GLN A 61 15.13 -23.85 34.54
C GLN A 61 13.66 -23.85 34.13
N THR A 62 12.80 -24.08 35.13
CA THR A 62 11.40 -23.67 35.05
C THR A 62 11.38 -22.25 34.49
N PRO A 63 10.55 -21.91 33.48
CA PRO A 63 10.46 -20.53 33.01
C PRO A 63 10.22 -19.68 34.24
N GLY A 64 11.19 -18.82 34.55
CA GLY A 64 11.20 -18.13 35.83
C GLY A 64 9.89 -17.37 35.96
N PHE A 65 9.31 -17.32 37.17
CA PHE A 65 8.09 -16.56 37.45
C PHE A 65 8.09 -15.16 36.80
N LEU A 66 9.28 -14.57 36.65
CA LEU A 66 9.54 -13.28 36.01
C LEU A 66 9.29 -13.23 34.49
N ASP A 67 9.42 -14.35 33.76
CA ASP A 67 9.18 -14.42 32.31
C ASP A 67 7.69 -14.30 31.96
N GLY A 68 6.79 -14.64 32.90
CA GLY A 68 5.33 -14.49 32.74
C GLY A 68 4.76 -13.12 33.13
N ILE A 69 5.49 -12.32 33.92
CA ILE A 69 4.99 -11.02 34.44
C ILE A 69 4.90 -9.97 33.34
N LEU A 70 5.79 -10.03 32.35
CA LEU A 70 5.79 -9.11 31.21
C LEU A 70 4.58 -9.31 30.27
N TRP A 71 3.99 -10.50 30.26
CA TRP A 71 2.79 -10.83 29.47
C TRP A 71 1.48 -10.28 30.08
N MET A 72 1.54 -9.76 31.30
CA MET A 72 0.41 -9.26 32.09
C MET A 72 0.48 -7.74 32.33
N ALA A 73 1.19 -6.98 31.49
CA ALA A 73 1.29 -5.53 31.60
C ALA A 73 -0.04 -4.84 31.23
N ALA A 74 -0.94 -4.72 32.20
CA ALA A 74 -2.20 -3.99 32.06
C ALA A 74 -2.12 -2.61 32.75
N PRO A 75 -2.72 -1.54 32.17
CA PRO A 75 -2.82 -0.25 32.83
C PRO A 75 -3.51 -0.38 34.19
N LYS A 76 -2.78 -0.09 35.27
CA LYS A 76 -3.30 -0.26 36.64
C LYS A 76 -4.53 0.61 36.94
N LYS A 77 -4.66 1.76 36.29
CA LYS A 77 -5.76 2.73 36.45
C LYS A 77 -6.16 3.36 35.13
N ARG A 78 -7.45 3.68 35.00
CA ARG A 78 -7.97 4.49 33.90
C ARG A 78 -7.47 5.93 34.02
N ARG A 79 -6.97 6.49 32.92
CA ARG A 79 -6.59 7.92 32.88
C ARG A 79 -7.81 8.82 32.98
N THR A 80 -7.68 9.90 33.75
CA THR A 80 -8.74 10.93 33.86
C THR A 80 -8.93 11.67 32.55
N ILE A 81 -10.07 12.37 32.42
CA ILE A 81 -10.37 13.14 31.21
C ILE A 81 -9.37 14.30 31.01
N GLU A 82 -8.94 14.93 32.10
CA GLU A 82 -7.95 16.02 32.09
C GLU A 82 -6.61 15.55 31.53
N VAL A 83 -6.07 14.45 32.08
CA VAL A 83 -4.82 13.85 31.59
C VAL A 83 -4.92 13.49 30.11
N ASN A 84 -6.05 12.93 29.68
CA ASN A 84 -6.27 12.60 28.28
C ASN A 84 -6.38 13.84 27.39
N ARG A 85 -7.02 14.93 27.86
CA ARG A 85 -7.15 16.18 27.11
C ARG A 85 -5.79 16.87 26.97
N THR A 86 -5.03 17.02 28.05
CA THR A 86 -3.68 17.59 28.00
C THR A 86 -2.77 16.77 27.10
N ARG A 87 -2.84 15.43 27.18
CA ARG A 87 -2.06 14.55 26.29
C ARG A 87 -2.49 14.64 24.82
N ARG A 88 -3.76 14.93 24.49
CA ARG A 88 -4.26 14.99 23.11
C ARG A 88 -4.14 16.39 22.49
N ARG A 89 -4.28 17.44 23.29
CA ARG A 89 -4.28 18.85 22.89
C ARG A 89 -2.96 19.56 23.21
N SER A 90 -1.88 18.82 23.41
CA SER A 90 -0.54 19.39 23.52
C SER A 90 -0.10 19.92 22.17
N ASP A 91 0.55 21.08 22.12
CA ASP A 91 0.95 21.77 20.87
C ASP A 91 1.71 20.86 19.89
N SER A 92 2.54 19.94 20.41
CA SER A 92 3.26 18.95 19.60
C SER A 92 2.37 17.97 18.81
N LYS A 93 1.08 17.87 19.13
CA LYS A 93 0.10 17.00 18.48
C LYS A 93 -0.97 17.76 17.72
N LEU A 94 -1.01 19.08 17.85
CA LEU A 94 -1.86 19.90 17.00
C LEU A 94 -1.30 19.93 15.58
N LEU A 95 -2.19 20.15 14.63
CA LEU A 95 -1.79 20.32 13.23
C LEU A 95 -1.12 21.69 13.09
N ASN A 96 0.11 21.67 12.58
CA ASN A 96 0.84 22.90 12.29
C ASN A 96 0.20 23.63 11.11
N LEU A 97 0.10 24.95 11.22
CA LEU A 97 -0.37 25.80 10.14
C LEU A 97 0.63 25.76 8.97
N LYS A 98 0.09 25.58 7.76
CA LYS A 98 0.87 25.56 6.52
C LYS A 98 0.73 26.89 5.80
N THR A 99 1.80 27.67 5.71
CA THR A 99 1.85 29.00 5.07
C THR A 99 2.40 28.96 3.64
N ASN A 100 2.55 27.77 3.08
CA ASN A 100 3.20 27.51 1.79
C ASN A 100 2.20 27.31 0.65
N ILE A 101 1.03 27.92 0.72
CA ILE A 101 -0.01 27.85 -0.31
C ILE A 101 0.06 29.13 -1.16
N GLU A 102 0.12 28.97 -2.47
CA GLU A 102 0.20 30.06 -3.46
C GLU A 102 -0.74 29.81 -4.63
N PRO A 103 -1.28 30.86 -5.30
CA PRO A 103 -2.07 30.67 -6.51
C PRO A 103 -1.19 30.23 -7.69
N CYS A 104 -1.73 29.38 -8.56
CA CYS A 104 -1.09 28.98 -9.81
C CYS A 104 -1.17 30.10 -10.85
N LEU A 105 -0.06 30.38 -11.54
CA LEU A 105 0.03 31.43 -12.56
C LEU A 105 -0.85 31.14 -13.81
N GLU A 106 -1.04 29.88 -14.16
CA GLU A 106 -1.78 29.48 -15.36
C GLU A 106 -3.31 29.47 -15.15
N CYS A 107 -3.77 28.91 -14.03
CA CYS A 107 -5.18 28.61 -13.81
C CYS A 107 -5.78 29.27 -12.57
N GLY A 108 -4.99 30.00 -11.77
CA GLY A 108 -5.43 30.65 -10.53
C GLY A 108 -5.75 29.71 -9.36
N HIS A 109 -5.75 28.39 -9.54
CA HIS A 109 -6.02 27.44 -8.46
C HIS A 109 -4.90 27.44 -7.42
N LEU A 110 -5.25 27.24 -6.15
CA LEU A 110 -4.28 27.13 -5.08
C LEU A 110 -3.41 25.89 -5.26
N LYS A 111 -2.09 26.07 -5.19
CA LYS A 111 -1.08 25.02 -5.16
C LYS A 111 -0.15 25.22 -3.97
N GLN A 112 0.61 24.18 -3.64
CA GLN A 112 1.68 24.28 -2.65
C GLN A 112 2.98 24.74 -3.32
N LYS A 113 3.79 25.53 -2.60
CA LYS A 113 5.15 25.87 -3.02
C LYS A 113 5.97 24.61 -3.28
N HIS A 114 6.77 24.64 -4.35
CA HIS A 114 7.59 23.51 -4.84
C HIS A 114 6.80 22.28 -5.32
N ILE A 115 5.48 22.38 -5.50
CA ILE A 115 4.64 21.31 -6.05
C ILE A 115 3.92 21.83 -7.31
N LEU A 116 3.77 20.97 -8.31
CA LEU A 116 3.00 21.27 -9.52
C LEU A 116 1.53 21.49 -9.18
N CYS A 117 0.84 22.33 -9.96
CA CYS A 117 -0.60 22.52 -9.77
C CYS A 117 -1.36 21.23 -10.10
N GLY A 118 -2.16 20.73 -9.14
CA GLY A 118 -2.95 19.51 -9.32
C GLY A 118 -3.97 19.61 -10.46
N PHE A 119 -4.55 20.79 -10.70
CA PHE A 119 -5.51 20.99 -11.79
C PHE A 119 -4.83 20.94 -13.16
N CYS A 120 -3.75 21.70 -13.34
CA CYS A 120 -2.98 21.68 -14.59
C CYS A 120 -2.43 20.27 -14.87
N TYR A 121 -1.89 19.61 -13.84
CA TYR A 121 -1.40 18.25 -13.96
C TYR A 121 -2.50 17.26 -14.36
N ALA A 122 -3.70 17.37 -13.80
CA ALA A 122 -4.83 16.52 -14.18
C ALA A 122 -5.23 16.72 -15.65
N LYS A 123 -5.14 17.94 -16.20
CA LYS A 123 -5.37 18.22 -17.62
C LYS A 123 -4.34 17.50 -18.50
N VAL A 124 -3.05 17.61 -18.16
CA VAL A 124 -1.95 16.94 -18.88
C VAL A 124 -2.08 15.42 -18.78
N SER A 125 -2.44 14.90 -17.61
CA SER A 125 -2.62 13.47 -17.38
C SER A 125 -3.77 12.89 -18.22
N LYS A 126 -4.86 13.66 -18.41
CA LYS A 126 -5.97 13.24 -19.28
C LYS A 126 -5.54 13.19 -20.74
N GLU A 127 -4.81 14.20 -21.21
CA GLU A 127 -4.34 14.24 -22.60
C GLU A 127 -3.35 13.10 -22.89
N THR A 128 -2.36 12.92 -22.02
CA THR A 128 -1.38 11.82 -22.14
C THR A 128 -2.01 10.44 -22.02
N ALA A 129 -3.08 10.28 -21.23
CA ALA A 129 -3.84 9.04 -21.20
C ALA A 129 -4.54 8.75 -22.53
N ASN A 130 -5.06 9.77 -23.21
CA ASN A 130 -5.67 9.60 -24.53
C ASN A 130 -4.61 9.23 -25.59
N ILE A 131 -3.44 9.90 -25.58
CA ILE A 131 -2.31 9.56 -26.46
C ILE A 131 -1.90 8.09 -26.24
N ARG A 132 -1.77 7.65 -24.99
CA ARG A 132 -1.42 6.26 -24.66
C ARG A 132 -2.48 5.25 -25.13
N LYS A 133 -3.76 5.62 -25.13
CA LYS A 133 -4.82 4.74 -25.67
C LYS A 133 -4.63 4.54 -27.17
N GLN A 134 -4.37 5.62 -27.91
CA GLN A 134 -4.12 5.52 -29.36
C GLN A 134 -2.85 4.73 -29.68
N ILE A 135 -1.77 4.91 -28.90
CA ILE A 135 -0.56 4.08 -29.03
C ILE A 135 -0.91 2.60 -28.87
N LYS A 136 -1.70 2.28 -27.85
CA LYS A 136 -2.10 0.90 -27.56
C LYS A 136 -2.97 0.30 -28.68
N GLU A 137 -3.87 1.11 -29.25
CA GLU A 137 -4.70 0.71 -30.39
C GLU A 137 -3.85 0.44 -31.64
N MET A 138 -2.84 1.28 -31.91
CA MET A 138 -1.90 1.09 -33.02
C MET A 138 -0.99 -0.13 -32.84
N GLU A 139 -0.44 -0.34 -31.64
CA GLU A 139 0.52 -1.42 -31.39
C GLU A 139 -0.17 -2.79 -31.36
N SER A 140 -1.45 -2.87 -30.98
CA SER A 140 -2.32 -4.06 -30.90
C SER A 140 -1.81 -5.24 -30.04
N ARG A 141 -0.50 -5.36 -29.81
CA ARG A 141 0.21 -6.48 -29.17
C ARG A 141 1.05 -6.01 -27.97
N PRO A 142 1.10 -6.76 -26.86
CA PRO A 142 1.76 -6.34 -25.62
C PRO A 142 3.30 -6.21 -25.64
N PHE A 143 3.98 -6.49 -26.75
CA PHE A 143 5.45 -6.36 -26.88
C PHE A 143 5.85 -5.80 -28.25
N GLY A 144 5.06 -4.86 -28.78
CA GLY A 144 5.22 -4.28 -30.12
C GLY A 144 5.82 -2.87 -30.13
N ALA A 145 6.66 -2.53 -29.16
CA ALA A 145 7.26 -1.19 -29.10
C ALA A 145 8.19 -0.97 -30.30
N PRO A 146 8.01 0.10 -31.10
CA PRO A 146 8.87 0.40 -32.23
C PRO A 146 10.21 0.99 -31.76
N ALA A 147 11.25 0.81 -32.57
CA ALA A 147 12.57 1.41 -32.36
C ALA A 147 12.66 2.88 -32.83
N VAL A 148 11.54 3.47 -33.22
CA VAL A 148 11.45 4.79 -33.87
C VAL A 148 10.81 5.80 -32.92
N GLU A 149 11.26 7.06 -32.99
CA GLU A 149 10.65 8.16 -32.24
C GLU A 149 9.18 8.37 -32.61
N THR A 150 8.44 9.02 -31.72
CA THR A 150 6.99 9.16 -31.84
C THR A 150 6.58 10.62 -31.78
N ILE A 151 5.70 11.03 -32.69
CA ILE A 151 5.17 12.39 -32.81
C ILE A 151 3.65 12.34 -32.73
N VAL A 152 3.09 13.34 -32.05
CA VAL A 152 1.65 13.51 -31.90
C VAL A 152 1.18 14.63 -32.81
N LEU A 153 0.35 14.30 -33.79
CA LEU A 153 -0.33 15.25 -34.66
C LEU A 153 -1.78 15.41 -34.24
N TYR A 154 -2.27 16.64 -34.26
CA TYR A 154 -3.66 16.97 -33.99
C TYR A 154 -4.42 17.30 -35.29
N ASP A 155 -5.74 17.45 -35.20
CA ASP A 155 -6.60 17.75 -36.35
C ASP A 155 -6.15 19.02 -37.10
N GLY A 156 -5.86 18.85 -38.39
CA GLY A 156 -5.49 19.95 -39.30
C GLY A 156 -4.00 20.26 -39.34
N GLU A 157 -3.15 19.50 -38.66
CA GLU A 157 -1.69 19.64 -38.70
C GLU A 157 -1.07 18.69 -39.73
N THR A 158 -0.17 19.20 -40.57
CA THR A 158 0.59 18.39 -41.52
C THR A 158 1.96 18.02 -40.96
N PRO A 159 2.46 16.80 -41.20
CA PRO A 159 3.79 16.40 -40.74
C PRO A 159 4.87 17.29 -41.36
N ASN A 160 5.85 17.70 -40.53
CA ASN A 160 6.99 18.47 -41.00
C ASN A 160 7.93 17.60 -41.84
N VAL A 161 8.73 18.21 -42.71
CA VAL A 161 9.69 17.53 -43.59
C VAL A 161 10.73 16.72 -42.79
N GLN A 162 11.07 17.17 -41.59
CA GLN A 162 12.02 16.49 -40.69
C GLN A 162 11.44 15.25 -40.00
N ASP A 163 10.13 15.07 -40.02
CA ASP A 163 9.43 14.07 -39.21
C ASP A 163 8.94 12.86 -40.03
N LYS A 164 9.37 12.75 -41.28
CA LYS A 164 8.96 11.68 -42.22
C LYS A 164 9.32 10.28 -41.73
N ASP A 165 10.41 10.14 -41.01
CA ASP A 165 10.93 8.85 -40.56
C ASP A 165 10.38 8.42 -39.19
N LYS A 166 9.50 9.24 -38.58
CA LYS A 166 9.02 9.03 -37.21
C LYS A 166 7.62 8.44 -37.17
N ARG A 167 7.27 7.75 -36.08
CA ARG A 167 5.93 7.21 -35.85
C ARG A 167 4.95 8.34 -35.57
N ILE A 168 3.93 8.48 -36.40
CA ILE A 168 2.88 9.48 -36.25
C ILE A 168 1.70 8.89 -35.48
N ILE A 169 1.27 9.58 -34.43
CA ILE A 169 0.01 9.33 -33.71
C ILE A 169 -0.94 10.47 -34.02
N GLU A 170 -2.06 10.16 -34.65
CA GLU A 170 -3.10 11.14 -35.00
C GLU A 170 -4.17 11.22 -33.90
N MET A 171 -4.34 12.42 -33.33
CA MET A 171 -5.34 12.70 -32.30
C MET A 171 -6.55 13.42 -32.92
N PRO A 172 -7.78 12.87 -32.85
CA PRO A 172 -9.01 13.48 -33.37
C PRO A 172 -9.51 14.60 -32.45
N ARG A 173 -8.65 15.57 -32.19
CA ARG A 173 -8.91 16.72 -31.34
C ARG A 173 -8.11 17.91 -31.85
N LYS A 174 -8.59 19.12 -31.55
CA LYS A 174 -7.81 20.36 -31.69
C LYS A 174 -6.64 20.38 -30.69
N ARG A 175 -5.47 20.84 -31.15
CA ARG A 175 -4.28 20.98 -30.30
C ARG A 175 -4.54 21.90 -29.10
N PRO A 176 -4.22 21.48 -27.87
CA PRO A 176 -4.30 22.35 -26.71
C PRO A 176 -3.26 23.48 -26.77
N ALA A 177 -3.64 24.71 -26.40
CA ALA A 177 -2.75 25.88 -26.46
C ALA A 177 -1.45 25.79 -25.64
N TRP A 178 -1.39 24.92 -24.63
CA TRP A 178 -0.21 24.71 -23.77
C TRP A 178 0.74 23.62 -24.31
N PHE A 179 0.33 22.90 -25.36
CA PHE A 179 1.14 21.86 -26.00
C PHE A 179 1.80 22.50 -27.24
N SER A 180 3.07 22.89 -27.11
CA SER A 180 3.82 23.58 -28.16
C SER A 180 4.09 22.69 -29.36
N VAL A 181 4.25 23.33 -30.52
CA VAL A 181 4.64 22.73 -31.81
C VAL A 181 6.13 22.47 -31.85
#